data_AF-A0A7S3XT41-F1
#
_entry.id   AF-A0A7S3XT41-F1
#
_cell.length_a   1.000
_cell.length_b   1.000
_cell.length_c   1.000
_cell.angle_alpha   90.00
_cell.angle_beta   90.00
_cell.angle_gamma   90.00
#
_symmetry.space_group_name_H-M   'P 1'
#
loop_
_entity.id
_entity.type
_entity.pdbx_description
1 polymer ?
#
loop_
_entity_poly.entity_id
_entity_poly.type
_entity_poly.pdbx_seq_one_letter_code
_entity_poly.pdbx_strand_id
1 'polypeptide(L)'
;DAPLLFYCSPYRRTKQTLAGMMGALETNDIIGAREEPRLTEQQFGNFQNVLTTRQSKDERARFGRFYYRFPQGESGLDVYNRSTSFIATMHRDMANPALARPGLHSVIVTHGLTLRLFLMRWFQYSVEDFEESHNPPNGGVVIMEKVSDPQGRHEWYELTDDSLELLKFKRQHRYGSLWKLLDGLPQVDELGEDDDGSDCFEDNYYFNPDEDSIE
;
A
#
# COMPACT_ATOMS: atom_id res chain seq x y z
N ASP A 1 -30.02 1.65 -2.51
CA ASP A 1 -29.49 2.38 -1.33
C ASP A 1 -28.76 1.37 -0.47
N ALA A 2 -27.44 1.53 -0.40
CA ALA A 2 -26.52 0.53 0.14
C ALA A 2 -25.71 1.17 1.27
N PRO A 3 -25.66 0.56 2.47
CA PRO A 3 -25.09 1.22 3.63
C PRO A 3 -23.59 1.48 3.45
N LEU A 4 -23.13 2.66 3.89
CA LEU A 4 -21.76 3.14 3.72
C LEU A 4 -21.06 3.37 5.07
N LEU A 5 -19.85 2.87 5.20
CA LEU A 5 -18.95 3.14 6.32
C LEU A 5 -17.65 3.77 5.81
N PHE A 6 -17.34 4.98 6.27
CA PHE A 6 -16.18 5.74 5.80
C PHE A 6 -14.99 5.66 6.77
N TYR A 7 -13.80 5.47 6.21
CA TYR A 7 -12.51 5.66 6.87
C TYR A 7 -11.74 6.76 6.16
N CYS A 8 -11.28 7.75 6.90
CA CYS A 8 -10.61 8.90 6.30
C CYS A 8 -9.30 9.22 7.01
N SER A 9 -8.25 9.46 6.23
CA SER A 9 -7.00 10.00 6.76
C SER A 9 -7.23 11.37 7.45
N PRO A 10 -6.53 11.68 8.55
CA PRO A 10 -6.70 12.93 9.30
C PRO A 10 -6.30 14.19 8.51
N TYR A 11 -5.62 14.03 7.37
CA TYR A 11 -5.11 15.15 6.59
C TYR A 11 -6.24 16.00 6.00
N ARG A 12 -6.00 17.31 5.90
CA ARG A 12 -7.01 18.26 5.42
C ARG A 12 -7.51 17.92 4.01
N ARG A 13 -6.63 17.49 3.10
CA ARG A 13 -6.98 17.14 1.72
C ARG A 13 -7.95 15.94 1.62
N THR A 14 -7.78 14.94 2.47
CA THR A 14 -8.68 13.78 2.53
C THR A 14 -10.00 14.14 3.18
N LYS A 15 -9.99 14.96 4.24
CA LYS A 15 -11.21 15.51 4.84
C LYS A 15 -12.03 16.36 3.86
N GLN A 16 -11.37 17.19 3.05
CA GLN A 16 -12.03 17.98 2.01
C GLN A 16 -12.66 17.10 0.93
N THR A 17 -11.97 16.03 0.53
CA THR A 17 -12.50 15.03 -0.42
C THR A 17 -13.74 14.35 0.17
N LEU A 18 -13.67 13.89 1.42
CA LEU A 18 -14.80 13.30 2.13
C LEU A 18 -15.98 14.27 2.22
N ALA A 19 -15.74 15.54 2.55
CA ALA A 19 -16.80 16.55 2.61
C ALA A 19 -17.50 16.76 1.26
N GLY A 20 -16.74 16.73 0.15
CA GLY A 20 -17.31 16.76 -1.19
C GLY A 20 -18.20 15.54 -1.48
N MET A 21 -17.77 14.34 -1.09
CA MET A 21 -18.58 13.12 -1.23
C MET A 21 -19.86 13.20 -0.39
N MET A 22 -19.76 13.64 0.86
CA MET A 22 -20.90 13.78 1.78
C MET A 22 -21.96 14.77 1.26
N GLY A 23 -21.55 15.79 0.49
CA GLY A 23 -22.47 16.72 -0.14
C GLY A 23 -23.19 16.16 -1.37
N ALA A 24 -22.70 15.06 -1.95
CA ALA A 24 -23.26 14.45 -3.16
C ALA A 24 -24.03 13.14 -2.89
N LEU A 25 -23.91 12.57 -1.70
CA LEU A 25 -24.52 11.30 -1.31
C LEU A 25 -25.77 11.51 -0.44
N GLU A 26 -26.69 10.56 -0.49
CA GLU A 26 -27.84 10.55 0.41
C GLU A 26 -27.40 10.16 1.82
N THR A 27 -27.67 11.02 2.80
CA THR A 27 -27.21 10.85 4.19
C THR A 27 -27.81 9.63 4.90
N ASN A 28 -28.95 9.12 4.43
CA ASN A 28 -29.66 8.01 5.09
C ASN A 28 -28.92 6.67 4.97
N ASP A 29 -28.02 6.52 3.99
CA ASP A 29 -27.22 5.31 3.80
C ASP A 29 -25.92 5.32 4.63
N ILE A 30 -25.57 6.43 5.26
CA ILE A 30 -24.27 6.59 5.92
C ILE A 30 -24.36 6.05 7.35
N ILE A 31 -23.79 4.86 7.56
CA ILE A 31 -23.72 4.21 8.88
C ILE A 31 -22.76 4.97 9.80
N GLY A 32 -21.67 5.50 9.25
CA GLY A 32 -20.73 6.31 10.01
C GLY A 32 -19.50 6.70 9.23
N ALA A 33 -18.71 7.59 9.83
CA ALA A 33 -17.41 7.99 9.33
C ALA A 33 -16.41 8.04 10.50
N ARG A 34 -15.21 7.50 10.28
CA ARG A 34 -14.13 7.48 11.27
C ARG A 34 -12.85 8.06 10.69
N GLU A 35 -12.21 8.92 11.46
CA GLU A 35 -10.83 9.32 11.19
C GLU A 35 -9.86 8.18 11.56
N GLU A 36 -8.94 7.88 10.66
CA GLU A 36 -7.96 6.80 10.81
C GLU A 36 -6.54 7.31 10.54
N PRO A 37 -5.74 7.59 11.58
CA PRO A 37 -4.37 8.07 11.45
C PRO A 37 -3.46 7.12 10.66
N ARG A 38 -3.71 5.82 10.67
CA ARG A 38 -2.89 4.86 9.92
C ARG A 38 -3.04 4.96 8.41
N LEU A 39 -4.00 5.75 7.92
CA LEU A 39 -4.23 6.02 6.50
C LEU A 39 -3.52 7.30 6.00
N THR A 40 -2.63 7.92 6.77
CA THR A 40 -1.82 9.07 6.31
C THR A 40 -0.90 8.70 5.15
N GLU A 41 -0.45 9.69 4.39
CA GLU A 41 0.59 9.51 3.37
C GLU A 41 1.95 9.23 4.03
N GLN A 42 2.89 8.65 3.29
CA GLN A 42 4.28 8.49 3.72
C GLN A 42 4.84 9.82 4.23
N GLN A 43 5.38 9.80 5.44
CA GLN A 43 6.07 10.94 6.01
C GLN A 43 7.48 10.99 5.45
N PHE A 44 7.88 12.16 4.99
CA PHE A 44 9.20 12.35 4.41
C PHE A 44 10.21 13.05 5.36
N GLY A 45 9.84 13.20 6.64
CA GLY A 45 10.64 13.90 7.63
C GLY A 45 10.59 15.42 7.53
N ASN A 46 11.48 16.08 8.28
CA ASN A 46 11.61 17.53 8.32
C ASN A 46 12.40 18.03 7.11
N PHE A 47 11.73 18.22 5.97
CA PHE A 47 12.34 18.82 4.79
C PHE A 47 12.61 20.32 5.00
N GLN A 48 13.75 20.64 5.60
CA GLN A 48 14.17 22.03 5.79
C GLN A 48 14.78 22.63 4.50
N ASN A 49 15.19 21.81 3.52
CA ASN A 49 15.85 22.26 2.29
C ASN A 49 15.30 21.53 1.04
N VAL A 50 15.11 22.28 -0.05
CA VAL A 50 14.63 21.77 -1.36
C VAL A 50 15.69 20.87 -2.02
N LEU A 51 16.97 21.15 -1.83
CA LEU A 51 18.07 20.37 -2.41
C LEU A 51 18.14 18.97 -1.80
N THR A 52 18.07 18.86 -0.48
CA THR A 52 18.04 17.56 0.21
C THR A 52 16.79 16.77 -0.14
N THR A 53 15.65 17.45 -0.32
CA THR A 53 14.41 16.83 -0.81
C THR A 53 14.57 16.24 -2.21
N ARG A 54 15.32 16.90 -3.11
CA ARG A 54 15.59 16.38 -4.46
C ARG A 54 16.53 15.18 -4.41
N GLN A 55 17.64 15.28 -3.68
CA GLN A 55 18.59 14.19 -3.49
C GLN A 55 17.91 12.94 -2.94
N SER A 56 17.12 13.07 -1.87
CA SER A 56 16.38 11.91 -1.32
C SER A 56 15.34 11.33 -2.28
N LYS A 57 14.76 12.14 -3.17
CA LYS A 57 13.84 11.64 -4.20
C LYS A 57 14.57 10.87 -5.30
N ASP A 58 15.77 11.32 -5.68
CA ASP A 58 16.60 10.68 -6.69
C ASP A 58 17.20 9.37 -6.15
N GLU A 59 17.68 9.38 -4.90
CA GLU A 59 18.10 8.17 -4.18
C GLU A 59 16.97 7.15 -4.10
N ARG A 60 15.76 7.57 -3.71
CA ARG A 60 14.59 6.70 -3.69
C ARG A 60 14.29 6.09 -5.05
N ALA A 61 14.46 6.86 -6.14
CA ALA A 61 14.23 6.35 -7.48
C ALA A 61 15.23 5.24 -7.86
N ARG A 62 16.45 5.26 -7.28
CA ARG A 62 17.47 4.22 -7.47
C ARG A 62 17.29 3.03 -6.54
N PHE A 63 16.92 3.27 -5.28
CA PHE A 63 16.83 2.25 -4.23
C PHE A 63 15.49 1.48 -4.25
N GLY A 64 14.43 2.08 -4.78
CA GLY A 64 13.07 1.55 -4.71
C GLY A 64 12.25 2.21 -3.60
N ARG A 65 10.95 2.37 -3.87
CA ARG A 65 10.02 3.10 -2.99
C ARG A 65 9.65 2.33 -1.73
N PHE A 66 9.70 1.00 -1.76
CA PHE A 66 9.27 0.14 -0.67
C PHE A 66 10.25 0.19 0.50
N TYR A 67 11.54 0.02 0.24
CA TYR A 67 12.55 -0.09 1.29
C TYR A 67 13.25 1.24 1.63
N TYR A 68 13.31 2.21 0.70
CA TYR A 68 13.99 3.48 0.97
C TYR A 68 13.32 4.24 2.12
N ARG A 69 14.11 4.54 3.15
CA ARG A 69 13.67 5.32 4.32
C ARG A 69 14.20 6.74 4.21
N PHE A 70 13.30 7.72 4.19
CA PHE A 70 13.71 9.12 4.24
C PHE A 70 14.37 9.47 5.58
N PRO A 71 15.39 10.35 5.60
CA PRO A 71 15.93 10.87 6.85
C PRO A 71 14.83 11.48 7.74
N GLN A 72 14.68 10.99 8.97
CA GLN A 72 13.59 11.37 9.90
C GLN A 72 12.17 11.11 9.36
N GLY A 73 12.02 10.29 8.33
CA GLY A 73 10.75 9.93 7.71
C GLY A 73 10.40 8.46 7.83
N GLU A 74 9.47 8.04 6.98
CA GLU A 74 8.98 6.68 6.81
C GLU A 74 9.58 6.04 5.55
N SER A 75 9.75 4.73 5.56
CA SER A 75 9.86 3.90 4.35
C SER A 75 8.48 3.41 3.88
N GLY A 76 8.41 2.86 2.67
CA GLY A 76 7.19 2.17 2.21
C GLY A 76 6.83 0.99 3.12
N LEU A 77 7.82 0.28 3.66
CA LEU A 77 7.62 -0.79 4.64
C LEU A 77 6.94 -0.31 5.93
N ASP A 78 7.29 0.88 6.45
CA ASP A 78 6.59 1.43 7.61
C ASP A 78 5.11 1.67 7.31
N VAL A 79 4.82 2.24 6.14
CA VAL A 79 3.45 2.51 5.67
C VAL A 79 2.68 1.20 5.45
N TYR A 80 3.34 0.16 4.93
CA TYR A 80 2.80 -1.20 4.79
C TYR A 80 2.43 -1.81 6.16
N ASN A 81 3.30 -1.65 7.16
CA ASN A 81 3.07 -2.18 8.50
C ASN A 81 1.86 -1.53 9.18
N ARG A 82 1.72 -0.19 9.11
CA ARG A 82 0.53 0.47 9.67
C ARG A 82 -0.75 0.13 8.90
N SER A 83 -0.68 0.01 7.57
CA SER A 83 -1.80 -0.44 6.73
C SER A 83 -2.25 -1.86 7.11
N THR A 84 -1.32 -2.75 7.43
CA THR A 84 -1.60 -4.11 7.93
C THR A 84 -2.46 -4.09 9.20
N SER A 85 -2.10 -3.25 10.17
CA SER A 85 -2.87 -3.13 11.41
C SER A 85 -4.27 -2.52 11.19
N PHE A 86 -4.42 -1.64 10.19
CA PHE A 86 -5.70 -1.06 9.82
C PHE A 86 -6.65 -2.10 9.22
N ILE A 87 -6.15 -2.99 8.35
CA ILE A 87 -6.94 -4.10 7.77
C ILE A 87 -7.59 -4.96 8.86
N ALA A 88 -6.87 -5.26 9.94
CA ALA A 88 -7.44 -5.99 11.08
C ALA A 88 -8.62 -5.24 11.73
N THR A 89 -8.57 -3.90 11.74
CA THR A 89 -9.66 -3.06 12.26
C THR A 89 -10.86 -3.13 11.32
N MET A 90 -10.66 -3.06 10.00
CA MET A 90 -11.74 -3.23 9.03
C MET A 90 -12.46 -4.57 9.17
N HIS A 91 -11.70 -5.67 9.27
CA HIS A 91 -12.30 -6.99 9.46
C HIS A 91 -13.14 -7.07 10.75
N ARG A 92 -12.70 -6.45 11.84
CA ARG A 92 -13.49 -6.36 13.09
C ARG A 92 -14.74 -5.51 12.91
N ASP A 93 -14.65 -4.38 12.22
CA ASP A 93 -15.80 -3.50 11.97
C ASP A 93 -16.84 -4.20 11.07
N MET A 94 -16.40 -4.93 10.05
CA MET A 94 -17.26 -5.74 9.17
C MET A 94 -17.97 -6.87 9.94
N ALA A 95 -17.34 -7.40 10.98
CA ALA A 95 -17.92 -8.44 11.84
C ALA A 95 -18.71 -7.88 13.04
N ASN A 96 -18.68 -6.56 13.27
CA ASN A 96 -19.33 -5.94 14.41
C ASN A 96 -20.84 -5.85 14.18
N PRO A 97 -21.71 -6.49 15.00
CA PRO A 97 -23.17 -6.46 14.81
C PRO A 97 -23.78 -5.05 14.84
N ALA A 98 -23.12 -4.08 15.50
CA ALA A 98 -23.59 -2.70 15.52
C ALA A 98 -23.43 -2.00 14.16
N LEU A 99 -22.42 -2.38 13.38
CA LEU A 99 -22.07 -1.78 12.08
C LEU A 99 -22.47 -2.65 10.89
N ALA A 100 -22.43 -3.98 11.06
CA ALA A 100 -22.71 -4.95 10.02
C ALA A 100 -24.15 -4.76 9.50
N ARG A 101 -24.24 -4.59 8.18
CA ARG A 101 -25.50 -4.49 7.44
C ARG A 101 -25.35 -5.30 6.15
N PRO A 102 -26.43 -5.96 5.67
CA PRO A 102 -26.43 -6.54 4.32
C PRO A 102 -26.06 -5.47 3.28
N GLY A 103 -25.13 -5.77 2.39
CA GLY A 103 -24.66 -4.82 1.37
C GLY A 103 -23.85 -3.64 1.91
N LEU A 104 -23.25 -3.74 3.10
CA LEU A 104 -22.35 -2.69 3.62
C LEU A 104 -21.12 -2.52 2.72
N HIS A 105 -20.91 -1.29 2.24
CA HIS A 105 -19.73 -0.88 1.51
C HIS A 105 -18.81 -0.05 2.42
N SER A 106 -17.54 -0.45 2.49
CA SER A 106 -16.50 0.31 3.17
C SER A 106 -15.81 1.25 2.20
N VAL A 107 -15.73 2.53 2.54
CA VAL A 107 -15.08 3.56 1.72
C VAL A 107 -13.84 4.08 2.43
N ILE A 108 -12.69 4.02 1.77
CA ILE A 108 -11.41 4.50 2.30
C ILE A 108 -10.98 5.76 1.54
N VAL A 109 -10.84 6.88 2.25
CA VAL A 109 -10.31 8.14 1.70
C VAL A 109 -8.87 8.33 2.19
N THR A 110 -7.91 8.06 1.31
CA THR A 110 -6.47 8.03 1.62
C THR A 110 -5.63 8.68 0.50
N HIS A 111 -4.35 8.31 0.38
CA HIS A 111 -3.35 8.90 -0.51
C HIS A 111 -2.75 7.84 -1.44
N GLY A 112 -2.05 8.26 -2.49
CA GLY A 112 -1.63 7.37 -3.57
C GLY A 112 -0.72 6.22 -3.13
N LEU A 113 0.34 6.52 -2.35
CA LEU A 113 1.28 5.48 -1.92
C LEU A 113 0.65 4.57 -0.86
N THR A 114 -0.05 5.15 0.12
CA THR A 114 -0.78 4.39 1.15
C THR A 114 -1.83 3.47 0.55
N LEU A 115 -2.56 3.90 -0.48
CA LEU A 115 -3.53 3.08 -1.20
C LEU A 115 -2.84 1.86 -1.83
N ARG A 116 -1.74 2.06 -2.54
CA ARG A 116 -1.01 0.95 -3.19
C ARG A 116 -0.46 -0.04 -2.17
N LEU A 117 0.08 0.44 -1.05
CA LEU A 117 0.60 -0.43 0.01
C LEU A 117 -0.52 -1.15 0.77
N PHE A 118 -1.68 -0.53 0.93
CA PHE A 118 -2.88 -1.21 1.42
C PHE A 118 -3.27 -2.37 0.49
N LEU A 119 -3.30 -2.14 -0.82
CA LEU A 119 -3.61 -3.19 -1.82
C LEU A 119 -2.54 -4.27 -1.87
N MET A 120 -1.26 -3.89 -1.84
CA MET A 120 -0.13 -4.81 -1.71
C MET A 120 -0.34 -5.74 -0.53
N ARG A 121 -0.70 -5.19 0.63
CA ARG A 121 -0.96 -6.01 1.81
C ARG A 121 -2.21 -6.89 1.66
N TRP A 122 -3.29 -6.33 1.12
CA TRP A 122 -4.58 -7.02 1.01
C TRP A 122 -4.51 -8.22 0.06
N PHE A 123 -3.92 -8.02 -1.12
CA PHE A 123 -3.81 -9.01 -2.19
C PHE A 123 -2.51 -9.81 -2.12
N GLN A 124 -1.60 -9.46 -1.22
CA GLN A 124 -0.26 -10.06 -1.08
C GLN A 124 0.57 -9.96 -2.38
N TYR A 125 0.55 -8.78 -3.01
CA TYR A 125 1.47 -8.49 -4.10
C TYR A 125 2.91 -8.53 -3.60
N SER A 126 3.83 -8.95 -4.48
CA SER A 126 5.26 -8.91 -4.18
C SER A 126 5.76 -7.46 -4.14
N VAL A 127 7.02 -7.28 -3.72
CA VAL A 127 7.64 -5.94 -3.73
C VAL A 127 7.79 -5.46 -5.17
N GLU A 128 8.13 -6.35 -6.10
CA GLU A 128 8.29 -6.07 -7.53
C GLU A 128 6.97 -5.59 -8.14
N ASP A 129 5.87 -6.31 -7.91
CA ASP A 129 4.53 -5.90 -8.35
C ASP A 129 4.15 -4.52 -7.78
N PHE A 130 4.55 -4.23 -6.54
CA PHE A 130 4.33 -2.92 -5.94
C PHE A 130 5.19 -1.82 -6.59
N GLU A 131 6.47 -2.06 -6.87
CA GLU A 131 7.33 -1.06 -7.50
C GLU A 131 6.86 -0.73 -8.94
N GLU A 132 6.40 -1.73 -9.68
CA GLU A 132 5.82 -1.59 -11.03
C GLU A 132 4.47 -0.85 -11.02
N SER A 133 3.72 -0.86 -9.92
CA SER A 133 2.43 -0.19 -9.83
C SER A 133 2.52 1.35 -9.83
N HIS A 134 1.43 2.00 -10.20
CA HIS A 134 1.33 3.46 -10.35
C HIS A 134 0.34 4.07 -9.35
N ASN A 135 0.59 5.32 -8.97
CA ASN A 135 -0.37 6.08 -8.18
C ASN A 135 -1.57 6.47 -9.05
N PRO A 136 -2.81 6.40 -8.51
CA PRO A 136 -3.96 6.93 -9.22
C PRO A 136 -3.88 8.47 -9.30
N PRO A 137 -4.60 9.11 -10.25
CA PRO A 137 -4.76 10.55 -10.29
C PRO A 137 -5.52 11.05 -9.06
N ASN A 138 -5.45 12.35 -8.79
CA ASN A 138 -6.21 12.97 -7.70
C ASN A 138 -7.72 12.73 -7.90
N GLY A 139 -8.39 12.22 -6.87
CA GLY A 139 -9.81 11.87 -6.94
C GLY A 139 -10.10 10.57 -7.71
N GLY A 140 -9.07 9.83 -8.14
CA GLY A 140 -9.23 8.51 -8.72
C GLY A 140 -9.87 7.53 -7.73
N VAL A 141 -10.78 6.71 -8.24
CA VAL A 141 -11.51 5.70 -7.45
C VAL A 141 -10.98 4.32 -7.80
N VAL A 142 -10.76 3.51 -6.78
CA VAL A 142 -10.32 2.12 -6.89
C VAL A 142 -11.36 1.26 -6.20
N ILE A 143 -11.86 0.25 -6.90
CA ILE A 143 -12.97 -0.59 -6.47
C ILE A 143 -12.47 -2.01 -6.21
N MET A 144 -12.78 -2.50 -5.02
CA MET A 144 -12.63 -3.90 -4.64
C MET A 144 -14.01 -4.53 -4.55
N GLU A 145 -14.28 -5.53 -5.38
CA GLU A 145 -15.56 -6.23 -5.40
C GLU A 145 -15.45 -7.54 -4.63
N LYS A 146 -16.48 -7.83 -3.85
CA LYS A 146 -16.60 -9.11 -3.16
C LYS A 146 -17.20 -10.12 -4.14
N VAL A 147 -16.46 -11.19 -4.40
CA VAL A 147 -16.85 -12.29 -5.30
C VAL A 147 -17.05 -13.54 -4.46
N SER A 148 -17.98 -14.39 -4.86
CA SER A 148 -18.21 -15.71 -4.27
C SER A 148 -18.10 -16.80 -5.33
N ASP A 149 -17.73 -18.01 -4.92
CA ASP A 149 -17.85 -19.18 -5.80
C ASP A 149 -19.33 -19.43 -6.18
N PRO A 150 -19.62 -20.15 -7.28
CA PRO A 150 -20.99 -20.41 -7.71
C PRO A 150 -21.87 -21.11 -6.65
N GLN A 151 -21.23 -21.78 -5.68
CA GLN A 151 -21.89 -22.46 -4.58
C GLN A 151 -22.02 -21.61 -3.30
N GLY A 152 -21.47 -20.39 -3.27
CA GLY A 152 -21.51 -19.47 -2.12
C GLY A 152 -20.72 -19.94 -0.88
N ARG A 153 -19.81 -20.91 -1.03
CA ARG A 153 -19.00 -21.47 0.07
C ARG A 153 -17.76 -20.65 0.37
N HIS A 154 -17.20 -20.01 -0.66
CA HIS A 154 -15.99 -19.22 -0.53
C HIS A 154 -16.24 -17.82 -1.06
N GLU A 155 -15.77 -16.82 -0.31
CA GLU A 155 -15.84 -15.41 -0.69
C GLU A 155 -14.44 -14.81 -0.67
N TRP A 156 -14.14 -13.96 -1.64
CA TRP A 156 -12.90 -13.22 -1.73
C TRP A 156 -13.15 -11.84 -2.32
N TYR A 157 -12.10 -11.03 -2.40
CA TYR A 157 -12.17 -9.73 -3.08
C TYR A 157 -11.34 -9.78 -4.36
N GLU A 158 -11.74 -9.01 -5.36
CA GLU A 158 -11.02 -8.75 -6.59
C GLU A 158 -11.00 -7.26 -6.89
N LEU A 159 -9.95 -6.78 -7.56
CA LEU A 159 -9.97 -5.44 -8.16
C LEU A 159 -10.74 -5.49 -9.48
N THR A 160 -11.52 -4.44 -9.76
CA THR A 160 -12.15 -4.27 -11.08
C THR A 160 -11.10 -4.08 -12.17
N ASP A 161 -11.44 -4.36 -13.44
CA ASP A 161 -10.52 -4.18 -14.57
C ASP A 161 -10.03 -2.72 -14.67
N ASP A 162 -10.92 -1.75 -14.52
CA ASP A 162 -10.58 -0.33 -14.48
C ASP A 162 -9.58 0.00 -13.37
N SER A 163 -9.74 -0.62 -12.19
CA SER A 163 -8.85 -0.43 -11.05
C SER A 163 -7.46 -1.04 -11.29
N LEU A 164 -7.42 -2.22 -11.90
CA LEU A 164 -6.17 -2.88 -12.30
C LEU A 164 -5.42 -2.04 -13.34
N GLU A 165 -6.12 -1.54 -14.36
CA GLU A 165 -5.54 -0.71 -15.41
C GLU A 165 -5.01 0.63 -14.85
N LEU A 166 -5.77 1.27 -13.95
CA LEU A 166 -5.42 2.54 -13.34
C LEU A 166 -4.12 2.45 -12.53
N LEU A 167 -3.95 1.36 -11.78
CA LEU A 167 -2.84 1.15 -10.87
C LEU A 167 -1.69 0.33 -11.48
N LYS A 168 -1.89 -0.27 -12.65
CA LYS A 168 -0.96 -1.23 -13.27
C LYS A 168 -0.63 -2.43 -12.38
N PHE A 169 -1.61 -2.88 -11.58
CA PHE A 169 -1.52 -4.16 -10.87
C PHE A 169 -1.98 -5.30 -11.78
N LYS A 170 -1.40 -6.48 -11.57
CA LYS A 170 -1.85 -7.74 -12.20
C LYS A 170 -3.02 -8.31 -11.40
N ARG A 171 -3.96 -8.99 -12.04
CA ARG A 171 -5.07 -9.64 -11.32
C ARG A 171 -4.52 -10.69 -10.34
N GLN A 172 -4.94 -10.62 -9.08
CA GLN A 172 -4.48 -11.52 -8.04
C GLN A 172 -5.57 -11.79 -7.01
N HIS A 173 -5.63 -13.04 -6.53
CA HIS A 173 -6.47 -13.45 -5.41
C HIS A 173 -5.59 -13.75 -4.20
N ARG A 174 -6.07 -13.41 -3.00
CA ARG A 174 -5.33 -13.55 -1.72
C ARG A 174 -4.82 -14.97 -1.44
N TYR A 175 -5.35 -16.01 -2.08
CA TYR A 175 -4.89 -17.40 -1.90
C TYR A 175 -3.99 -17.92 -3.02
N GLY A 176 -3.74 -17.13 -4.08
CA GLY A 176 -2.86 -17.52 -5.20
C GLY A 176 -1.37 -17.29 -4.94
N SER A 177 -1.00 -16.73 -3.79
CA SER A 177 0.35 -16.21 -3.49
C SER A 177 1.32 -17.26 -2.91
N LEU A 178 0.82 -18.38 -2.37
CA LEU A 178 1.67 -19.39 -1.70
C LEU A 178 2.72 -20.00 -2.64
N TRP A 179 2.36 -20.22 -3.90
CA TRP A 179 3.25 -20.83 -4.89
C TRP A 179 4.11 -19.82 -5.66
N LYS A 180 3.66 -18.57 -5.78
CA LYS A 180 4.40 -17.51 -6.49
C LYS A 180 5.77 -17.21 -5.88
N LEU A 181 5.89 -17.25 -4.54
CA LEU A 181 7.19 -17.07 -3.90
C LEU A 181 8.15 -18.17 -4.36
N LEU A 182 7.67 -19.42 -4.44
CA LEU A 182 8.49 -20.56 -4.86
C LEU A 182 8.84 -20.51 -6.35
N ASP A 183 7.93 -20.03 -7.20
CA ASP A 183 8.17 -19.87 -8.65
C ASP A 183 9.25 -18.82 -8.97
N GLY A 184 9.44 -17.84 -8.07
CA GLY A 184 10.43 -16.77 -8.21
C GLY A 184 11.72 -16.98 -7.42
N LEU A 185 11.86 -18.09 -6.67
CA LEU A 185 13.11 -18.40 -6.00
C LEU A 185 14.18 -18.78 -7.03
N PRO A 186 15.42 -18.26 -6.92
CA PRO A 186 16.53 -18.79 -7.68
C PRO A 186 16.66 -20.29 -7.39
N GLN A 187 16.94 -21.08 -8.44
CA GLN A 187 17.19 -22.51 -8.24
C GLN A 187 18.44 -22.68 -7.39
N VAL A 188 18.50 -23.72 -6.55
CA VAL A 188 19.64 -23.96 -5.66
C VAL A 188 20.96 -24.03 -6.43
N ASP A 189 20.93 -24.47 -7.69
CA ASP A 189 22.09 -24.57 -8.57
C ASP A 189 22.56 -23.21 -9.15
N GLU A 190 21.76 -22.15 -9.01
CA GLU A 190 22.10 -20.77 -9.39
C GLU A 190 22.63 -19.94 -8.22
N LEU A 191 22.46 -20.44 -6.98
CA LEU A 191 23.12 -19.93 -5.80
C LEU A 191 24.52 -20.58 -5.78
N GLY A 192 25.53 -19.84 -6.25
CA GLY A 192 26.91 -20.31 -6.18
C GLY A 192 27.27 -20.78 -4.77
N GLU A 193 28.22 -21.71 -4.66
CA GLU A 193 28.84 -22.03 -3.37
C GLU A 193 29.50 -20.74 -2.85
N ASP A 194 28.80 -20.00 -2.00
CA ASP A 194 29.38 -18.91 -1.23
C ASP A 194 30.40 -19.53 -0.27
N ASP A 195 31.66 -19.51 -0.69
CA ASP A 195 32.83 -19.85 0.09
C ASP A 195 32.85 -18.97 1.36
N ASP A 196 32.96 -19.62 2.51
CA ASP A 196 33.25 -19.06 3.84
C ASP A 196 32.66 -17.66 4.15
N GLY A 197 31.45 -17.64 4.72
CA GLY A 197 31.24 -17.16 6.09
C GLY A 197 31.72 -15.76 6.51
N SER A 198 32.09 -14.88 5.57
CA SER A 198 32.71 -13.58 5.87
C SER A 198 32.31 -12.41 4.94
N ASP A 199 31.56 -12.64 3.85
CA ASP A 199 31.35 -11.61 2.80
C ASP A 199 29.88 -11.31 2.42
N CYS A 200 28.91 -11.41 3.34
CA CYS A 200 27.51 -11.03 3.04
C CYS A 200 27.23 -9.51 2.94
N PHE A 201 28.22 -8.67 2.64
CA PHE A 201 28.05 -7.20 2.54
C PHE A 201 28.78 -6.51 1.38
N GLU A 202 29.15 -7.20 0.31
CA GLU A 202 29.70 -6.58 -0.92
C GLU A 202 29.11 -7.40 -2.08
N ASP A 203 28.35 -6.93 -3.09
CA ASP A 203 28.29 -5.69 -3.86
C ASP A 203 26.88 -5.57 -4.50
N ASN A 204 26.24 -4.40 -4.62
CA ASN A 204 26.58 -3.36 -5.60
C ASN A 204 26.15 -1.99 -5.09
N TYR A 205 26.94 -1.42 -4.19
CA TYR A 205 27.03 0.02 -4.01
C TYR A 205 28.47 0.39 -4.29
N TYR A 206 28.71 1.11 -5.39
CA TYR A 206 30.01 1.74 -5.64
C TYR A 206 30.27 2.75 -4.52
N PHE A 207 30.96 2.30 -3.48
CA PHE A 207 31.61 3.12 -2.48
C PHE A 207 33.04 3.35 -2.98
N ASN A 208 33.33 4.55 -3.47
CA ASN A 208 34.67 4.93 -3.86
C ASN A 208 35.43 5.37 -2.59
N PRO A 209 36.45 4.65 -2.11
CA PRO A 209 37.06 4.92 -0.79
C PRO A 209 38.09 6.06 -0.81
N ASP A 210 38.37 6.68 -1.96
CA ASP A 210 39.52 7.58 -2.13
C ASP A 210 39.18 9.09 -2.17
N GLU A 211 37.96 9.51 -1.83
CA GLU A 211 37.60 10.93 -1.67
C GLU A 211 37.11 11.22 -0.24
N ASP A 212 38.06 11.31 0.71
CA ASP A 212 38.09 12.34 1.75
C ASP A 212 39.23 12.07 2.75
N SER A 213 40.46 12.28 2.26
CA SER A 213 41.59 12.59 3.12
C SER A 213 41.98 14.06 2.91
N ILE A 214 41.34 14.97 3.64
CA ILE A 214 41.87 16.32 3.89
C ILE A 214 41.54 16.71 5.34
N GLU A 215 42.59 17.24 6.00
CA GLU A 215 42.76 17.73 7.37
C GLU A 215 41.57 18.47 8.03
#